data_AF-A0A7V3H5G9-F1
#
_entry.id   AF-A0A7V3H5G9-F1
#
_cell.length_a   1.000
_cell.length_b   1.000
_cell.length_c   1.000
_cell.angle_alpha   90.00
_cell.angle_beta   90.00
_cell.angle_gamma   90.00
#
_symmetry.space_group_name_H-M   'P 1'
#
loop_
_entity.id
_entity.type
_entity.pdbx_description
1 polymer ?
#
loop_
_entity_poly.entity_id
_entity_poly.type
_entity_poly.pdbx_seq_one_letter_code
_entity_poly.pdbx_strand_id
1 'polypeptide(L)' 'GEVVAGKIPGRQRPGDITLFESQGLALEDMAVAAVVYRKALREKAGRELPL' A
#
# COMPACT_ATOMS: atom_id res chain seq x y z
N GLY A 1 3.74 8.94 4.13
CA GLY A 1 4.87 8.50 3.28
C GLY A 1 6.24 8.79 3.88
N GLU A 2 6.46 9.96 4.48
CA GLU A 2 7.79 10.41 4.92
C GLU A 2 8.44 9.54 6.00
N VAL A 3 7.65 8.98 6.92
CA VAL A 3 8.14 7.99 7.91
C VAL A 3 8.70 6.76 7.21
N VAL A 4 7.96 6.18 6.25
CA VAL A 4 8.39 5.00 5.47
C VAL A 4 9.61 5.32 4.62
N ALA A 5 9.69 6.53 4.06
CA ALA A 5 10.83 7.00 3.29
C ALA A 5 12.06 7.37 4.15
N GLY A 6 11.98 7.25 5.48
CA GLY A 6 13.06 7.58 6.41
C GLY A 6 13.38 9.08 6.52
N LYS A 7 12.51 9.95 5.99
CA LYS A 7 12.72 11.41 6.02
C LYS A 7 12.38 12.01 7.38
N ILE A 8 11.42 11.42 8.08
CA ILE A 8 11.06 11.79 9.45
C ILE A 8 10.99 10.54 10.33
N PRO A 9 11.35 10.64 11.62
CA PRO A 9 11.23 9.53 12.56
C PRO A 9 9.75 9.16 12.82
N GLY A 10 9.49 7.87 13.07
CA GLY A 10 8.20 7.41 13.61
C GLY A 10 8.12 7.62 15.13
N ARG A 11 7.33 6.79 15.84
CA ARG A 11 7.31 6.76 17.32
C ARG A 11 8.73 6.60 17.88
N GLN A 12 9.11 7.41 18.87
CA GLN A 12 10.49 7.45 19.37
C GLN A 12 10.66 6.83 20.76
N ARG A 13 9.64 6.86 21.61
CA ARG A 13 9.73 6.39 22.99
C ARG A 13 8.52 5.54 23.40
N PRO A 14 8.64 4.67 24.41
CA PRO A 14 7.51 3.88 24.93
C PRO A 14 6.33 4.73 25.42
N GLY A 15 6.59 5.90 26.01
CA GLY A 15 5.56 6.79 26.57
C GLY A 15 4.88 7.73 25.57
N ASP A 16 5.33 7.79 24.31
CA ASP A 16 4.70 8.68 23.33
C ASP A 16 3.28 8.17 23.00
N ILE A 17 2.30 9.07 22.88
CA ILE A 17 0.98 8.75 22.32
C ILE A 17 0.98 9.23 20.86
N THR A 18 0.66 8.33 19.92
CA THR A 18 0.69 8.62 18.48
C THR A 18 -0.69 8.38 17.87
N LEU A 19 -1.16 9.31 17.06
CA LEU A 19 -2.36 9.15 16.23
C LEU A 19 -1.92 9.00 14.77
N PHE A 20 -2.38 7.93 14.13
CA PHE A 20 -2.37 7.82 12.69
C PHE A 20 -3.77 8.10 12.16
N GLU A 21 -3.84 8.92 11.13
CA GLU A 21 -5.08 9.29 10.45
C GLU A 21 -4.82 9.12 8.95
N SER A 22 -5.81 8.58 8.23
CA SER A 22 -5.74 8.40 6.79
C SER A 22 -7.13 8.59 6.18
N GLN A 23 -7.19 9.45 5.16
CA GLN A 23 -8.37 9.64 4.32
C GLN A 23 -8.49 8.58 3.21
N GLY A 24 -7.45 7.76 3.01
CA GLY A 24 -7.28 6.88 1.85
C GLY A 24 -6.80 7.64 0.61
N LEU A 25 -5.89 7.02 -0.14
CA LEU A 25 -5.40 7.57 -1.41
C LEU A 25 -5.56 6.54 -2.53
N ALA A 26 -6.08 6.95 -3.68
CA ALA A 26 -6.23 6.06 -4.84
C ALA A 26 -4.92 5.38 -5.29
N LEU A 27 -3.77 5.99 -4.96
CA LEU A 27 -2.46 5.38 -5.18
C LEU A 27 -2.28 4.06 -4.43
N GLU A 28 -2.84 3.95 -3.22
CA GLU A 28 -2.77 2.76 -2.38
C GLU A 28 -3.50 1.59 -3.05
N ASP A 29 -4.70 1.84 -3.60
CA ASP A 29 -5.48 0.86 -4.35
C ASP A 29 -4.75 0.41 -5.61
N MET A 30 -4.24 1.36 -6.40
CA MET A 30 -3.52 1.07 -7.64
C MET A 30 -2.23 0.28 -7.39
N ALA A 31 -1.52 0.56 -6.29
CA ALA A 31 -0.32 -0.19 -5.91
C ALA A 31 -0.66 -1.66 -5.62
N VAL A 32 -1.74 -1.92 -4.88
CA VAL A 32 -2.22 -3.28 -4.61
C VAL A 32 -2.70 -3.96 -5.89
N ALA A 33 -3.50 -3.28 -6.71
CA ALA A 33 -4.02 -3.80 -7.97
C ALA A 33 -2.88 -4.26 -8.88
N ALA A 34 -1.82 -3.47 -9.02
CA ALA A 34 -0.66 -3.84 -9.83
C ALA A 34 0.08 -5.08 -9.30
N VAL A 35 0.19 -5.25 -7.99
CA VAL A 35 0.82 -6.44 -7.37
C VAL A 35 -0.04 -7.68 -7.60
N VAL A 36 -1.34 -7.59 -7.27
CA VAL A 36 -2.29 -8.70 -7.39
C VAL A 36 -2.44 -9.12 -8.85
N TYR A 37 -2.59 -8.16 -9.77
CA TYR A 37 -2.70 -8.44 -11.20
C TYR A 37 -1.48 -9.19 -11.74
N ARG A 38 -0.26 -8.71 -11.43
CA ARG A 38 0.97 -9.40 -11.84
C ARG A 38 1.10 -10.80 -11.24
N LYS A 39 0.63 -11.00 -10.00
CA LYS A 39 0.58 -12.32 -9.37
C LYS A 39 -0.40 -13.24 -10.11
N ALA A 40 -1.60 -12.74 -10.40
CA ALA A 40 -2.64 -13.47 -11.11
C ALA A 40 -2.16 -13.95 -12.50
N LEU A 41 -1.44 -13.10 -13.25
CA LEU A 41 -0.81 -13.49 -14.51
C LEU A 41 0.19 -14.64 -14.35
N ARG A 42 1.08 -14.58 -13.34
CA ARG A 42 2.07 -15.65 -13.09
C ARG A 42 1.42 -16.97 -12.68
N GLU A 43 0.34 -16.91 -11.91
CA GLU A 43 -0.37 -18.07 -11.39
C GLU A 43 -1.48 -18.56 -12.33
N LYS A 44 -1.67 -17.91 -13.49
CA LYS A 44 -2.78 -18.17 -14.42
C LYS A 44 -4.15 -18.13 -13.74
N ALA A 45 -4.31 -17.20 -12.80
CA ALA A 45 -5.56 -16.94 -12.11
C ALA A 45 -6.32 -15.81 -12.84
N GLY A 46 -7.56 -16.09 -13.24
CA GLY A 46 -8.44 -15.10 -13.89
C GLY A 46 -8.88 -15.51 -15.30
N ARG A 47 -9.51 -14.58 -16.01
CA ARG A 47 -10.04 -14.76 -17.36
C ARG A 47 -9.89 -13.48 -18.17
N GLU A 48 -9.42 -13.60 -19.40
CA GLU A 48 -9.43 -12.50 -20.36
C GLU A 48 -10.87 -12.23 -20.84
N LEU A 49 -11.22 -10.96 -20.92
CA LEU A 49 -12.52 -10.48 -21.41
C LEU A 49 -12.29 -9.65 -22.67
N PRO A 50 -13.21 -9.69 -23.64
CA PRO A 50 -13.16 -8.77 -24.78
C PRO A 50 -13.26 -7.31 -24.29
N LEU A 51 -12.59 -6.41 -25.01
CA LEU A 51 -12.69 -4.96 -24.81
C LEU A 51 -14.05 -4.42 -25.28
#